data_AF-A0A3E2HKN3-F1
#
_entry.id   AF-A0A3E2HKN3-F1
#
_cell.length_a   1.000
_cell.length_b   1.000
_cell.length_c   1.000
_cell.angle_alpha   90.00
_cell.angle_beta   90.00
_cell.angle_gamma   90.00
#
_symmetry.space_group_name_H-M   'P 1'
#
loop_
_entity.id
_entity.type
_entity.pdbx_description
1 polymer ?
#
loop_
_entity_poly.entity_id
_entity_poly.type
_entity_poly.pdbx_seq_one_letter_code
_entity_poly.pdbx_strand_id
1 'polypeptide(L)'
;MTSLKAQLKSRRRRTAHGCWFVPEGSLQEILTKDAILSRISECGIPLEVRSEVVDHVLSDARVLFAILVRIEQEHLIAECLSHDIRDDKLSVITPESMEGLKIDPRFFEKRWEFLAPIFRRRNVLLKLKDQHVLPFLEDRRLDDSQGGYANAFRVTLDARHQGLVQFGPDDKVGKRTFKF
;
A
#
# COMPACT_ATOMS: atom_id res chain seq x y z
N MET A 1 -10.47 20.13 -8.88
CA MET A 1 -9.89 18.77 -9.00
C MET A 1 -9.49 18.31 -7.61
N THR A 2 -9.81 17.07 -7.23
CA THR A 2 -9.46 16.51 -5.92
C THR A 2 -7.98 16.15 -5.88
N SER A 3 -7.22 16.66 -4.89
CA SER A 3 -5.78 16.42 -4.81
C SER A 3 -5.46 14.92 -4.70
N LEU A 4 -4.30 14.51 -5.22
CA LEU A 4 -3.84 13.12 -5.19
C LEU A 4 -3.82 12.55 -3.76
N LYS A 5 -3.38 13.37 -2.79
CA LYS A 5 -3.43 13.07 -1.36
C LYS A 5 -4.87 12.79 -0.86
N ALA A 6 -5.84 13.58 -1.28
CA ALA A 6 -7.24 13.37 -0.92
C ALA A 6 -7.80 12.08 -1.55
N GLN A 7 -7.42 11.77 -2.78
CA GLN A 7 -7.77 10.51 -3.44
C GLN A 7 -7.21 9.30 -2.67
N LEU A 8 -5.90 9.29 -2.36
CA LEU A 8 -5.27 8.25 -1.55
C LEU A 8 -5.96 8.09 -0.18
N LYS A 9 -6.25 9.22 0.50
CA LYS A 9 -6.92 9.21 1.80
C LYS A 9 -8.32 8.59 1.72
N SER A 10 -9.09 8.91 0.67
CA SER A 10 -10.47 8.44 0.46
C SER A 10 -10.57 6.96 0.11
N ARG A 11 -9.50 6.39 -0.43
CA ARG A 11 -9.44 5.00 -0.91
C ARG A 11 -8.96 4.02 0.15
N ARG A 12 -8.58 4.51 1.34
CA ARG A 12 -8.24 3.70 2.49
C ARG A 12 -9.43 2.86 2.95
N ARG A 13 -9.12 1.68 3.49
CA ARG A 13 -10.05 0.78 4.14
C ARG A 13 -9.70 0.66 5.61
N ARG A 14 -10.73 0.58 6.45
CA ARG A 14 -10.57 0.31 7.87
C ARG A 14 -10.56 -1.21 8.08
N THR A 15 -9.62 -1.71 8.84
CA THR A 15 -9.53 -3.14 9.18
C THR A 15 -10.43 -3.45 10.37
N ALA A 16 -10.70 -4.74 10.60
CA ALA A 16 -11.39 -5.26 11.78
C ALA A 16 -10.69 -4.84 13.09
N HIS A 17 -9.36 -4.67 13.04
CA HIS A 17 -8.52 -4.23 14.15
C HIS A 17 -8.45 -2.69 14.30
N GLY A 18 -9.23 -1.94 13.51
CA GLY A 18 -9.33 -0.48 13.61
C GLY A 18 -8.22 0.30 12.91
N CYS A 19 -7.23 -0.37 12.33
CA CYS A 19 -6.15 0.24 11.53
C CYS A 19 -6.65 0.64 10.13
N TRP A 20 -5.87 1.47 9.44
CA TRP A 20 -6.13 1.84 8.05
C TRP A 20 -5.10 1.21 7.13
N PHE A 21 -5.54 0.76 5.95
CA PHE A 21 -4.64 0.39 4.86
C PHE A 21 -5.15 0.91 3.52
N VAL A 22 -4.28 0.96 2.52
CA VAL A 22 -4.63 1.27 1.12
C VAL A 22 -4.54 -0.01 0.28
N PRO A 23 -5.64 -0.47 -0.36
CA PRO A 23 -5.61 -1.60 -1.27
C PRO A 23 -4.64 -1.39 -2.44
N GLU A 24 -3.94 -2.45 -2.88
CA GLU A 24 -2.88 -2.35 -3.91
C GLU A 24 -3.48 -1.92 -5.24
N GLY A 25 -4.59 -2.55 -5.65
CA GLY A 25 -5.31 -2.17 -6.87
C GLY A 25 -5.81 -0.72 -6.84
N SER A 26 -6.09 -0.17 -5.65
CA SER A 26 -6.45 1.27 -5.56
C SER A 26 -5.25 2.17 -5.82
N LEU A 27 -4.03 1.78 -5.40
CA LEU A 27 -2.82 2.52 -5.76
C LEU A 27 -2.61 2.51 -7.27
N GLN A 28 -2.80 1.38 -7.92
CA GLN A 28 -2.67 1.25 -9.38
C GLN A 28 -3.67 2.11 -10.14
N GLU A 29 -4.92 2.20 -9.67
CA GLU A 29 -5.97 3.05 -10.26
C GLU A 29 -5.70 4.56 -10.08
N ILE A 30 -5.12 4.96 -8.94
CA ILE A 30 -4.93 6.37 -8.58
C ILE A 30 -3.61 6.91 -9.16
N LEU A 31 -2.53 6.13 -9.06
CA LEU A 31 -1.18 6.52 -9.44
C LEU A 31 -0.93 6.14 -10.90
N THR A 32 -1.71 6.74 -11.79
CA THR A 32 -1.52 6.64 -13.24
C THR A 32 -0.31 7.46 -13.68
N LYS A 33 0.22 7.16 -14.88
CA LYS A 33 1.31 7.93 -15.49
C LYS A 33 1.03 9.44 -15.48
N ASP A 34 -0.18 9.83 -15.88
CA ASP A 34 -0.58 11.24 -15.94
C ASP A 34 -0.68 11.87 -14.54
N ALA A 35 -1.25 11.16 -13.57
CA ALA A 35 -1.37 11.65 -12.20
C ALA A 35 0.01 11.86 -11.55
N ILE A 36 0.95 10.93 -11.78
CA ILE A 36 2.33 11.01 -11.30
C ILE A 36 3.06 12.17 -12.00
N LEU A 37 3.00 12.25 -13.33
CA LEU A 37 3.67 13.29 -14.11
C LEU A 37 3.17 14.70 -13.76
N SER A 38 1.85 14.88 -13.62
CA SER A 38 1.26 16.14 -13.17
C SER A 38 1.82 16.55 -11.82
N ARG A 39 1.87 15.61 -10.88
CA ARG A 39 2.33 15.91 -9.52
C ARG A 39 3.82 16.21 -9.45
N ILE A 40 4.65 15.41 -10.12
CA ILE A 40 6.10 15.65 -10.24
C ILE A 40 6.39 17.02 -10.85
N SER A 41 5.60 17.42 -11.84
CA SER A 41 5.76 18.71 -12.50
C SER A 41 5.45 19.91 -11.59
N GLU A 42 4.53 19.75 -10.65
CA GLU A 42 4.17 20.76 -9.65
C GLU A 42 5.18 20.84 -8.50
N CYS A 43 5.94 19.77 -8.24
CA CYS A 43 6.82 19.65 -7.06
C CYS A 43 8.26 20.13 -7.29
N GLY A 44 8.55 20.80 -8.41
CA GLY A 44 9.86 21.41 -8.67
C GLY A 44 10.95 20.44 -9.12
N ILE A 45 10.59 19.23 -9.55
CA ILE A 45 11.55 18.26 -10.10
C ILE A 45 12.01 18.76 -11.49
N PRO A 46 13.33 18.79 -11.79
CA PRO A 46 13.86 19.28 -13.05
C PRO A 46 13.27 18.53 -14.25
N LEU A 47 13.00 19.25 -15.34
CA LEU A 47 12.30 18.71 -16.52
C LEU A 47 13.02 17.49 -17.11
N GLU A 48 14.36 17.53 -17.08
CA GLU A 48 15.28 16.57 -17.66
C GLU A 48 15.13 15.18 -17.04
N VAL A 49 14.82 15.12 -15.73
CA VAL A 49 14.72 13.86 -14.98
C VAL A 49 13.29 13.37 -14.79
N ARG A 50 12.26 14.16 -15.16
CA ARG A 50 10.85 13.82 -14.88
C ARG A 50 10.44 12.49 -15.49
N SER A 51 10.81 12.24 -16.75
CA SER A 51 10.40 11.01 -17.44
C SER A 51 10.97 9.79 -16.72
N GLU A 52 12.26 9.83 -16.37
CA GLU A 52 12.94 8.76 -15.65
C GLU A 52 12.33 8.51 -14.27
N VAL A 53 12.05 9.58 -13.52
CA VAL A 53 11.37 9.47 -12.21
C VAL A 53 9.98 8.85 -12.37
N VAL A 54 9.19 9.27 -13.37
CA VAL A 54 7.86 8.69 -13.63
C VAL A 54 7.96 7.19 -13.93
N ASP A 55 8.92 6.80 -14.75
CA ASP A 55 9.11 5.39 -15.14
C ASP A 55 9.50 4.54 -13.93
N HIS A 56 10.40 5.03 -13.06
CA HIS A 56 10.72 4.37 -11.78
C HIS A 56 9.52 4.27 -10.83
N VAL A 57 8.77 5.36 -10.64
CA VAL A 57 7.56 5.33 -9.81
C VAL A 57 6.55 4.32 -10.33
N LEU A 58 6.45 4.15 -11.65
CA LEU A 58 5.57 3.15 -12.23
C LEU A 58 6.12 1.71 -12.10
N SER A 59 7.44 1.50 -12.12
CA SER A 59 8.03 0.16 -12.08
C SER A 59 8.19 -0.40 -10.66
N ASP A 60 8.76 0.38 -9.73
CA ASP A 60 9.32 -0.16 -8.49
C ASP A 60 9.27 0.81 -7.28
N ALA A 61 8.72 2.02 -7.44
CA ALA A 61 8.64 3.03 -6.38
C ALA A 61 7.22 3.61 -6.18
N ARG A 62 6.18 2.85 -6.53
CA ARG A 62 4.80 3.31 -6.49
C ARG A 62 4.31 3.52 -5.07
N VAL A 63 4.62 2.59 -4.17
CA VAL A 63 4.26 2.66 -2.75
C VAL A 63 5.03 3.80 -2.08
N LEU A 64 6.33 3.91 -2.35
CA LEU A 64 7.18 4.99 -1.88
C LEU A 64 6.59 6.35 -2.26
N PHE A 65 6.26 6.56 -3.54
CA PHE A 65 5.66 7.80 -4.00
C PHE A 65 4.31 8.07 -3.32
N ALA A 66 3.46 7.04 -3.14
CA ALA A 66 2.20 7.18 -2.43
C ALA A 66 2.36 7.68 -0.99
N ILE A 67 3.38 7.18 -0.27
CA ILE A 67 3.71 7.62 1.10
C ILE A 67 4.18 9.07 1.07
N LEU A 68 5.07 9.43 0.14
CA LEU A 68 5.54 10.82 -0.02
C LEU A 68 4.38 11.78 -0.31
N VAL A 69 3.46 11.42 -1.19
CA VAL A 69 2.21 12.20 -1.44
C VAL A 69 1.39 12.32 -0.15
N ARG A 70 1.32 11.24 0.64
CA ARG A 70 0.52 11.21 1.86
C ARG A 70 1.03 12.17 2.94
N ILE A 71 2.34 12.40 2.96
CA ILE A 71 3.05 13.31 3.89
C ILE A 71 3.43 14.66 3.26
N GLU A 72 3.05 14.91 2.00
CA GLU A 72 3.33 16.15 1.24
C GLU A 72 4.83 16.42 1.02
N GLN A 73 5.60 15.35 0.77
CA GLN A 73 7.02 15.42 0.44
C GLN A 73 7.35 14.75 -0.90
N GLU A 74 6.47 14.89 -1.90
CA GLU A 74 6.66 14.32 -3.24
C GLU A 74 7.95 14.79 -3.92
N HIS A 75 8.43 16.00 -3.60
CA HIS A 75 9.68 16.55 -4.12
C HIS A 75 10.91 15.69 -3.79
N LEU A 76 10.85 14.88 -2.72
CA LEU A 76 11.94 13.98 -2.32
C LEU A 76 12.02 12.71 -3.17
N ILE A 77 11.07 12.44 -4.07
CA ILE A 77 11.07 11.17 -4.83
C ILE A 77 12.36 11.00 -5.63
N ALA A 78 12.85 12.04 -6.32
CA ALA A 78 14.07 11.95 -7.12
C ALA A 78 15.30 11.63 -6.24
N GLU A 79 15.38 12.25 -5.06
CA GLU A 79 16.47 12.03 -4.10
C GLU A 79 16.38 10.63 -3.47
N CYS A 80 15.18 10.19 -3.06
CA CYS A 80 14.96 8.81 -2.62
C CYS A 80 15.40 7.82 -3.70
N LEU A 81 15.07 8.12 -4.97
CA LEU A 81 15.44 7.26 -6.07
C LEU A 81 16.96 7.19 -6.28
N SER A 82 17.68 8.32 -6.16
CA SER A 82 19.14 8.37 -6.26
C SER A 82 19.85 7.65 -5.11
N HIS A 83 19.22 7.56 -3.95
CA HIS A 83 19.69 6.77 -2.80
C HIS A 83 19.29 5.28 -2.86
N ASP A 84 18.80 4.82 -4.03
CA ASP A 84 18.35 3.44 -4.24
C ASP A 84 17.24 3.02 -3.26
N ILE A 85 16.39 3.97 -2.84
CA ILE A 85 15.24 3.69 -1.98
C ILE A 85 14.06 3.38 -2.89
N ARG A 86 13.55 2.15 -2.80
CA ARG A 86 12.46 1.59 -3.61
C ARG A 86 11.47 0.84 -2.72
N ASP A 87 10.38 0.37 -3.30
CA ASP A 87 9.27 -0.27 -2.57
C ASP A 87 9.70 -1.52 -1.79
N ASP A 88 10.66 -2.28 -2.31
CA ASP A 88 11.20 -3.51 -1.71
C ASP A 88 11.92 -3.26 -0.37
N LYS A 89 12.57 -2.10 -0.21
CA LYS A 89 13.29 -1.70 1.00
C LYS A 89 12.38 -1.13 2.09
N LEU A 90 11.15 -0.72 1.77
CA LEU A 90 10.29 0.02 2.70
C LEU A 90 9.93 -0.73 3.99
N SER A 91 9.94 -2.07 3.97
CA SER A 91 9.62 -2.91 5.14
C SER A 91 10.76 -2.97 6.18
N VAL A 92 11.97 -2.62 5.76
CA VAL A 92 13.19 -2.69 6.58
C VAL A 92 13.88 -1.34 6.74
N ILE A 93 13.51 -0.34 5.94
CA ILE A 93 14.11 0.99 5.99
C ILE A 93 13.97 1.62 7.38
N THR A 94 15.03 2.29 7.82
CA THR A 94 15.11 2.96 9.11
C THR A 94 15.42 4.45 8.92
N PRO A 95 15.25 5.31 9.94
CA PRO A 95 15.66 6.71 9.87
C PRO A 95 17.11 6.90 9.43
N GLU A 96 18.01 6.03 9.90
CA GLU A 96 19.44 6.06 9.54
C GLU A 96 19.67 5.74 8.06
N SER A 97 18.82 4.89 7.47
CA SER A 97 18.89 4.57 6.03
C SER A 97 18.51 5.77 5.14
N MET A 98 17.88 6.80 5.72
CA MET A 98 17.46 8.02 5.05
C MET A 98 18.20 9.24 5.59
N GLU A 99 19.35 9.03 6.25
CA GLU A 99 20.19 10.13 6.73
C GLU A 99 20.61 11.02 5.54
N GLY A 100 20.51 12.33 5.73
CA GLY A 100 20.70 13.32 4.66
C GLY A 100 19.39 13.74 3.98
N LEU A 101 18.38 12.86 3.93
CA LEU A 101 17.05 13.22 3.47
C LEU A 101 16.29 13.90 4.61
N LYS A 102 15.77 15.11 4.38
CA LYS A 102 14.91 15.82 5.34
C LYS A 102 13.49 15.25 5.33
N ILE A 103 13.37 13.96 5.66
CA ILE A 103 12.09 13.24 5.63
C ILE A 103 11.30 13.47 6.92
N ASP A 104 10.00 13.70 6.78
CA ASP A 104 9.08 13.87 7.90
C ASP A 104 8.94 12.53 8.65
N PRO A 105 9.05 12.51 9.99
CA PRO A 105 8.90 11.29 10.79
C PRO A 105 7.59 10.51 10.52
N ARG A 106 6.53 11.21 10.09
CA ARG A 106 5.25 10.60 9.66
C ARG A 106 5.45 9.59 8.54
N PHE A 107 6.53 9.64 7.76
CA PHE A 107 6.87 8.63 6.76
C PHE A 107 6.92 7.22 7.36
N PHE A 108 7.65 7.05 8.46
CA PHE A 108 7.88 5.75 9.10
C PHE A 108 6.63 5.17 9.77
N GLU A 109 5.73 6.05 10.21
CA GLU A 109 4.41 5.67 10.71
C GLU A 109 3.46 5.31 9.57
N LYS A 110 3.40 6.16 8.53
CA LYS A 110 2.43 6.02 7.44
C LYS A 110 2.74 4.89 6.49
N ARG A 111 4.00 4.47 6.34
CA ARG A 111 4.37 3.36 5.45
C ARG A 111 3.56 2.09 5.71
N TRP A 112 3.22 1.81 6.98
CA TRP A 112 2.48 0.60 7.35
C TRP A 112 1.03 0.61 6.83
N GLU A 113 0.45 1.79 6.53
CA GLU A 113 -0.84 1.87 5.83
C GLU A 113 -0.75 1.36 4.38
N PHE A 114 0.44 1.34 3.78
CA PHE A 114 0.64 0.94 2.38
C PHE A 114 1.35 -0.40 2.20
N LEU A 115 2.06 -0.88 3.24
CA LEU A 115 2.77 -2.16 3.27
C LEU A 115 1.92 -3.31 3.84
N ALA A 116 0.60 -3.16 3.85
CA ALA A 116 -0.28 -4.25 4.25
C ALA A 116 -0.04 -5.49 3.36
N PRO A 117 0.08 -6.70 3.94
CA PRO A 117 0.45 -7.91 3.20
C PRO A 117 -0.62 -8.33 2.20
N ILE A 118 -0.17 -8.68 1.00
CA ILE A 118 -1.03 -9.21 -0.05
C ILE A 118 -0.98 -10.73 -0.05
N PHE A 119 -2.11 -11.34 0.30
CA PHE A 119 -2.24 -12.79 0.32
C PHE A 119 -2.39 -13.32 -1.09
N ARG A 120 -1.52 -14.27 -1.47
CA ARG A 120 -1.49 -14.92 -2.80
C ARG A 120 -1.45 -16.43 -2.60
N ARG A 121 -1.99 -17.21 -3.55
CA ARG A 121 -2.09 -18.69 -3.40
C ARG A 121 -0.74 -19.38 -3.13
N ARG A 122 0.38 -18.79 -3.60
CA ARG A 122 1.73 -19.34 -3.44
C ARG A 122 2.45 -18.87 -2.15
N ASN A 123 1.87 -17.95 -1.38
CA ASN A 123 2.44 -17.46 -0.13
C ASN A 123 1.97 -18.33 1.04
N VAL A 124 2.50 -19.55 1.13
CA VAL A 124 2.06 -20.55 2.13
C VAL A 124 2.49 -20.17 3.55
N LEU A 125 3.56 -19.38 3.69
CA LEU A 125 4.08 -18.97 5.00
C LEU A 125 4.58 -17.52 4.94
N LEU A 126 3.85 -16.62 5.59
CA LEU A 126 4.23 -15.21 5.73
C LEU A 126 4.69 -14.97 7.17
N LYS A 127 5.91 -14.47 7.34
CA LYS A 127 6.40 -13.97 8.62
C LYS A 127 6.12 -12.47 8.67
N LEU A 128 5.11 -12.09 9.44
CA LEU A 128 4.71 -10.69 9.61
C LEU A 128 5.25 -10.18 10.94
N LYS A 129 5.76 -8.95 10.93
CA LYS A 129 6.12 -8.22 12.15
C LYS A 129 4.89 -7.51 12.71
N ASP A 130 4.86 -7.23 14.01
CA ASP A 130 3.74 -6.58 14.71
C ASP A 130 3.34 -5.22 14.13
N GLN A 131 4.26 -4.53 13.44
CA GLN A 131 3.95 -3.25 12.79
C GLN A 131 3.11 -3.40 11.51
N HIS A 132 2.98 -4.60 10.94
CA HIS A 132 2.18 -4.79 9.73
C HIS A 132 0.70 -4.63 10.04
N VAL A 133 0.03 -3.81 9.23
CA VAL A 133 -1.43 -3.72 9.25
C VAL A 133 -1.99 -4.96 8.54
N LEU A 134 -2.65 -5.85 9.28
CA LEU A 134 -3.36 -6.99 8.69
C LEU A 134 -4.61 -6.48 7.94
N PRO A 135 -4.73 -6.68 6.61
CA PRO A 135 -5.79 -6.09 5.79
C PRO A 135 -7.11 -6.88 5.85
N PHE A 136 -7.47 -7.34 7.04
CA PHE A 136 -8.72 -8.05 7.29
C PHE A 136 -9.84 -7.02 7.51
N LEU A 137 -10.87 -7.04 6.67
CA LEU A 137 -12.06 -6.21 6.81
C LEU A 137 -12.98 -6.74 7.91
N GLU A 138 -13.01 -8.06 8.06
CA GLU A 138 -13.72 -8.78 9.11
C GLU A 138 -12.79 -9.89 9.60
N ASP A 139 -12.89 -10.21 10.89
CA ASP A 139 -12.14 -11.28 11.53
C ASP A 139 -13.07 -12.00 12.52
N ARG A 140 -13.32 -13.29 12.27
CA ARG A 140 -14.16 -14.14 13.12
C ARG A 140 -13.38 -15.40 13.46
N ARG A 141 -13.19 -15.63 14.77
CA ARG A 141 -12.62 -16.88 15.27
C ARG A 141 -13.50 -18.07 14.87
N LEU A 142 -12.86 -19.15 14.44
CA LEU A 142 -13.57 -20.40 14.14
C LEU A 142 -13.75 -21.16 15.45
N ASP A 143 -14.99 -21.26 15.90
CA ASP A 143 -15.36 -21.89 17.18
C ASP A 143 -15.07 -23.41 17.17
N ASP A 144 -15.12 -24.03 15.98
CA ASP A 144 -14.92 -25.47 15.79
C ASP A 144 -13.44 -25.89 15.60
N SER A 145 -12.50 -24.94 15.61
CA SER A 145 -11.06 -25.24 15.54
C SER A 145 -10.45 -25.33 16.94
N GLN A 146 -10.87 -26.31 17.74
CA GLN A 146 -10.21 -26.62 19.02
C GLN A 146 -9.01 -27.54 18.79
N GLY A 147 -7.87 -26.96 18.46
CA GLY A 147 -6.56 -27.60 18.63
C GLY A 147 -5.68 -26.73 19.54
N GLY A 148 -4.95 -27.34 20.48
CA GLY A 148 -4.14 -26.59 21.47
C GLY A 148 -2.92 -25.82 20.93
N TYR A 149 -2.70 -25.83 19.61
CA TYR A 149 -1.46 -25.36 18.99
C TYR A 149 -1.64 -24.16 18.05
N ALA A 150 -2.87 -23.79 17.69
CA ALA A 150 -3.13 -22.66 16.79
C ALA A 150 -4.54 -22.09 16.96
N ASN A 151 -4.68 -20.80 16.68
CA ASN A 151 -5.99 -20.18 16.51
C ASN A 151 -6.29 -20.07 15.01
N ALA A 152 -7.46 -20.52 14.58
CA ALA A 152 -7.93 -20.33 13.22
C ALA A 152 -9.03 -19.28 13.16
N PHE A 153 -8.98 -18.46 12.11
CA PHE A 153 -9.90 -17.36 11.89
C PHE A 153 -10.42 -17.39 10.45
N ARG A 154 -11.69 -17.03 10.29
CA ARG A 154 -12.27 -16.64 9.00
C ARG A 154 -12.12 -15.14 8.86
N VAL A 155 -11.45 -14.71 7.79
CA VAL A 155 -11.22 -13.30 7.49
C VAL A 155 -11.81 -12.91 6.15
N THR A 156 -12.22 -11.65 6.04
CA THR A 156 -12.66 -11.04 4.77
C THR A 156 -11.57 -10.10 4.24
N LEU A 157 -11.18 -10.24 2.97
CA LEU A 157 -10.17 -9.41 2.31
C LEU A 157 -10.82 -8.43 1.32
N ASP A 158 -10.23 -7.25 1.10
CA ASP A 158 -10.62 -6.38 -0.02
C ASP A 158 -10.23 -7.07 -1.34
N ALA A 159 -11.18 -7.17 -2.27
CA ALA A 159 -10.98 -7.79 -3.58
C ALA A 159 -9.79 -7.20 -4.36
N ARG A 160 -9.48 -5.92 -4.13
CA ARG A 160 -8.39 -5.16 -4.77
C ARG A 160 -7.07 -5.23 -3.97
N HIS A 161 -6.97 -6.08 -2.96
CA HIS A 161 -5.77 -6.27 -2.14
C HIS A 161 -5.54 -7.75 -1.81
N GLN A 162 -5.72 -8.62 -2.81
CA GLN A 162 -5.50 -10.05 -2.70
C GLN A 162 -5.21 -10.66 -4.08
N GLY A 163 -4.48 -11.78 -4.11
CA GLY A 163 -4.21 -12.59 -5.29
C GLY A 163 -4.61 -14.06 -5.09
N LEU A 164 -5.66 -14.30 -4.31
CA LEU A 164 -6.26 -15.61 -4.03
C LEU A 164 -7.36 -15.99 -5.03
N VAL A 165 -8.11 -15.00 -5.50
CA VAL A 165 -9.21 -15.15 -6.47
C VAL A 165 -8.94 -14.24 -7.66
N GLN A 166 -8.92 -14.81 -8.87
CA GLN A 166 -8.95 -14.05 -10.12
C GLN A 166 -10.41 -13.76 -10.44
N PHE A 167 -10.75 -12.49 -10.61
CA PHE A 167 -12.07 -12.09 -11.10
C PHE A 167 -12.00 -12.01 -12.64
N GLY A 168 -12.86 -12.74 -13.33
CA GLY A 168 -13.10 -12.58 -14.76
C GLY A 168 -13.90 -11.31 -15.05
N PRO A 169 -13.90 -10.83 -16.32
CA PRO A 169 -14.62 -9.62 -16.72
C PRO A 169 -16.14 -9.67 -16.46
N ASP A 170 -16.73 -10.86 -16.31
CA ASP A 170 -18.16 -11.07 -16.00
C ASP A 170 -18.45 -11.36 -14.52
N ASP A 171 -17.42 -11.41 -13.66
CA ASP A 171 -17.61 -11.67 -12.25
C ASP A 171 -18.21 -10.45 -11.56
N LYS A 172 -19.53 -10.48 -11.37
CA LYS A 172 -20.22 -9.54 -10.48
C LYS A 172 -19.59 -9.67 -9.10
N VAL A 173 -18.96 -8.59 -8.61
CA VAL A 173 -18.60 -8.42 -7.19
C VAL A 173 -19.91 -8.31 -6.39
N GLY A 174 -20.57 -9.45 -6.23
CA GLY A 174 -21.74 -9.58 -5.40
C GLY A 174 -21.29 -9.43 -3.96
N LYS A 175 -21.83 -8.43 -3.26
CA LYS A 175 -21.99 -8.56 -1.81
C LYS A 175 -22.83 -9.81 -1.58
N ARG A 176 -22.20 -10.98 -1.43
CA ARG A 176 -22.86 -12.16 -0.91
C ARG A 176 -23.09 -11.91 0.57
N THR A 177 -24.23 -11.30 0.87
CA THR A 177 -24.78 -11.30 2.22
C THR A 177 -25.16 -12.75 2.50
N PHE A 178 -24.26 -13.51 3.14
CA PHE A 178 -24.64 -14.79 3.70
C PHE A 178 -25.53 -14.51 4.91
N LYS A 179 -26.84 -14.70 4.74
CA LYS A 179 -27.76 -14.81 5.87
C LYS A 179 -27.56 -16.20 6.50
N PHE A 180 -27.23 -16.22 7.78
CA PHE A 180 -27.42 -17.38 8.66
C PHE A 180 -28.46 -16.99 9.69
#